data_AF-A0A534KDZ9-F1
#
_entry.id   AF-A0A534KDZ9-F1
#
_cell.length_a   1.000
_cell.length_b   1.000
_cell.length_c   1.000
_cell.angle_alpha   90.00
_cell.angle_beta   90.00
_cell.angle_gamma   90.00
#
_symmetry.space_group_name_H-M   'P 1'
#
loop_
_entity.id
_entity.type
_entity.pdbx_description
1 polymer ?
#
loop_
_entity_poly.entity_id
_entity_poly.type
_entity_poly.pdbx_seq_one_letter_code
_entity_poly.pdbx_strand_id
1 'polypeptide(L)'
;IICTVLYIAIALVITGLIPWNKLNVPDPLAVALQYIHADWAAGILALGAVAAMTSVLLVFQLGQARIFMSMARDGLLPPWAVAAVAPIGVVLELTNIGTLFAFILVALGIITLRRTDPHRARPFRTPWVPFLPILSIGFCLYLIVSLPLLTKLRFVAWLVLGAAIYFAYSVRHSRVRREGEVVS
;
A
#
# COMPACT_ATOMS: atom_id res chain seq x y z
N ILE A 1 -2.64 10.34 13.73
CA ILE A 1 -3.61 11.25 14.38
C ILE A 1 -3.65 12.59 13.64
N ILE A 2 -2.54 13.34 13.54
CA ILE A 2 -2.50 14.64 12.85
C ILE A 2 -3.10 14.56 11.43
N CYS A 3 -2.59 13.65 10.59
CA CYS A 3 -3.12 13.48 9.23
C CYS A 3 -4.60 13.12 9.23
N THR A 4 -5.03 12.21 10.10
CA THR A 4 -6.43 11.77 10.21
C THR A 4 -7.36 12.94 10.51
N VAL A 5 -7.00 13.78 11.49
CA VAL A 5 -7.78 14.98 11.84
C VAL A 5 -7.81 15.97 10.69
N LEU A 6 -6.66 16.20 10.03
CA LEU A 6 -6.56 17.09 8.88
C LEU A 6 -7.43 16.61 7.71
N TYR A 7 -7.44 15.30 7.41
CA TYR A 7 -8.30 14.72 6.37
C TYR A 7 -9.78 14.91 6.67
N ILE A 8 -10.21 14.68 7.92
CA ILE A 8 -11.62 14.86 8.33
C ILE A 8 -12.03 16.33 8.21
N ALA A 9 -11.17 17.26 8.68
CA ALA A 9 -11.43 18.69 8.59
C ALA A 9 -11.56 19.16 7.14
N ILE A 10 -10.64 18.73 6.27
CA ILE A 10 -10.67 19.06 4.84
C ILE A 10 -11.95 18.51 4.18
N ALA A 11 -12.29 17.24 4.45
CA ALA A 11 -13.49 16.64 3.89
C ALA A 11 -14.77 17.38 4.31
N LEU A 12 -14.88 17.78 5.58
CA LEU A 12 -16.02 18.53 6.10
C LEU A 12 -16.13 19.91 5.43
N VAL A 13 -15.02 20.63 5.29
CA VAL A 13 -15.01 21.94 4.62
C VAL A 13 -15.46 21.81 3.17
N ILE A 14 -14.91 20.85 2.42
CA ILE A 14 -15.24 20.65 1.01
C ILE A 14 -16.72 20.26 0.84
N THR A 15 -17.21 19.32 1.64
CA THR A 15 -18.60 18.85 1.58
C THR A 15 -19.59 19.93 2.03
N GLY A 16 -19.18 20.84 2.91
CA GLY A 16 -19.99 22.00 3.30
C GLY A 16 -20.08 23.08 2.23
N LEU A 17 -19.13 23.16 1.31
CA LEU A 17 -19.03 24.21 0.29
C LEU A 17 -19.67 23.82 -1.05
N ILE A 18 -19.56 22.56 -1.47
CA ILE A 18 -19.94 22.13 -2.82
C ILE A 18 -20.88 20.92 -2.76
N PRO A 19 -22.05 20.97 -3.43
CA PRO A 19 -22.93 19.80 -3.54
C PRO A 19 -22.26 18.68 -4.36
N TRP A 20 -22.46 17.44 -3.91
CA TRP A 20 -21.80 16.19 -4.34
C TRP A 20 -21.65 15.96 -5.85
N ASN A 21 -22.50 16.59 -6.68
CA ASN A 21 -22.48 16.43 -8.13
C ASN A 21 -21.30 17.17 -8.81
N LYS A 22 -20.72 18.19 -8.19
CA LYS A 22 -19.61 18.97 -8.78
C LYS A 22 -18.21 18.58 -8.27
N LEU A 23 -18.14 17.58 -7.41
CA LEU A 23 -16.92 17.11 -6.75
C LEU A 23 -16.15 16.03 -7.54
N ASN A 24 -16.75 15.50 -8.61
CA ASN A 24 -16.12 14.48 -9.45
C ASN A 24 -15.12 15.08 -10.46
N VAL A 25 -14.11 15.75 -9.93
CA VAL A 25 -13.00 16.36 -10.68
C VAL A 25 -11.67 15.90 -10.06
N PRO A 26 -10.58 15.85 -10.84
CA PRO A 26 -9.26 15.41 -10.34
C PRO A 26 -8.74 16.24 -9.15
N ASP A 27 -9.06 17.54 -9.12
CA ASP A 27 -8.55 18.50 -8.12
C ASP A 27 -9.69 19.21 -7.35
N PRO A 28 -10.44 18.51 -6.47
CA PRO A 28 -11.64 19.05 -5.84
C PRO A 28 -11.36 20.22 -4.88
N LEU A 29 -10.18 20.24 -4.27
CA LEU A 29 -9.73 21.30 -3.37
C LEU A 29 -9.44 22.63 -4.08
N ALA A 30 -8.77 22.57 -5.24
CA ALA A 30 -8.48 23.75 -6.03
C ALA A 30 -9.78 24.38 -6.56
N VAL A 31 -10.69 23.53 -7.03
CA VAL A 31 -12.02 23.94 -7.48
C VAL A 31 -12.82 24.56 -6.33
N ALA A 32 -12.76 24.01 -5.12
CA ALA A 32 -13.42 24.60 -3.95
C ALA A 32 -12.96 26.02 -3.62
N LEU A 33 -11.66 26.32 -3.78
CA LEU A 33 -11.12 27.67 -3.55
C LEU A 33 -11.50 28.65 -4.67
N GLN A 34 -11.57 28.18 -5.91
CA GLN A 34 -12.05 28.99 -7.06
C GLN A 34 -13.53 29.35 -6.91
N TYR A 35 -14.35 28.46 -6.34
CA TYR A 35 -15.76 28.75 -6.05
C TYR A 35 -15.94 29.88 -5.01
N ILE A 36 -14.95 30.16 -4.17
CA ILE A 36 -14.96 31.24 -3.16
C ILE A 36 -14.30 32.52 -3.72
N HIS A 37 -14.01 32.59 -5.02
CA HIS A 37 -13.28 33.69 -5.67
C HIS A 37 -11.86 33.92 -5.12
N ALA A 38 -11.25 32.90 -4.52
CA ALA A 38 -9.89 32.95 -3.95
C ALA A 38 -8.86 32.30 -4.88
N ASP A 39 -8.80 32.77 -6.14
CA ASP A 39 -7.96 32.17 -7.20
C ASP A 39 -6.46 32.20 -6.86
N TRP A 40 -6.03 33.22 -6.12
CA TRP A 40 -4.65 33.32 -5.62
C TRP A 40 -4.28 32.14 -4.71
N ALA A 41 -5.22 31.70 -3.87
CA ALA A 41 -4.99 30.62 -2.90
C ALA A 41 -5.01 29.27 -3.60
N ALA A 42 -5.85 29.11 -4.63
CA ALA A 42 -5.84 27.94 -5.49
C ALA A 42 -4.48 27.78 -6.21
N GLY A 43 -3.88 28.89 -6.68
CA GLY A 43 -2.55 28.88 -7.29
C GLY A 43 -1.44 28.42 -6.34
N ILE A 44 -1.40 28.97 -5.11
CA ILE A 44 -0.42 28.56 -4.08
C ILE A 44 -0.63 27.09 -3.69
N LEU A 45 -1.88 26.66 -3.53
CA LEU A 45 -2.22 25.28 -3.21
C LEU A 45 -1.76 24.31 -4.30
N ALA A 46 -2.00 24.63 -5.58
CA ALA A 46 -1.59 23.80 -6.71
C ALA A 46 -0.06 23.64 -6.77
N LEU A 47 0.69 24.74 -6.58
CA LEU A 47 2.16 24.69 -6.50
C LEU A 47 2.64 23.83 -5.33
N GLY A 48 2.01 23.98 -4.17
CA GLY A 48 2.28 23.13 -3.00
C GLY A 48 1.98 21.66 -3.25
N ALA A 49 0.88 21.35 -3.94
CA ALA A 49 0.49 19.98 -4.29
C ALA A 49 1.50 19.34 -5.24
N VAL A 50 1.99 20.05 -6.26
CA VAL A 50 3.03 19.53 -7.19
C VAL A 50 4.33 19.23 -6.44
N ALA A 51 4.78 20.14 -5.57
CA ALA A 51 5.98 19.92 -4.75
C ALA A 51 5.83 18.71 -3.81
N ALA A 52 4.66 18.58 -3.16
CA ALA A 52 4.34 17.47 -2.28
C ALA A 52 4.26 16.13 -3.03
N MET A 53 3.56 16.09 -4.18
CA MET A 53 3.45 14.90 -5.03
C MET A 53 4.83 14.46 -5.53
N THR A 54 5.70 15.39 -5.90
CA THR A 54 7.07 15.08 -6.33
C THR A 54 7.85 14.37 -5.21
N SER A 55 7.76 14.88 -3.99
CA SER A 55 8.43 14.27 -2.83
C SER A 55 7.88 12.87 -2.51
N VAL A 56 6.56 12.69 -2.57
CA VAL A 56 5.90 11.40 -2.35
C VAL A 56 6.34 10.39 -3.42
N LEU A 57 6.34 10.79 -4.70
CA LEU A 57 6.79 9.93 -5.80
C LEU A 57 8.25 9.50 -5.64
N LEU A 58 9.14 10.39 -5.19
CA LEU A 58 10.54 10.05 -4.91
C LEU A 58 10.66 9.03 -3.78
N VAL A 59 9.90 9.19 -2.69
CA VAL A 59 9.88 8.21 -1.59
C VAL A 59 9.38 6.84 -2.07
N PHE A 60 8.34 6.79 -2.91
CA PHE A 60 7.86 5.55 -3.50
C PHE A 60 8.90 4.86 -4.40
N GLN A 61 9.58 5.62 -5.26
CA GLN A 61 10.63 5.09 -6.14
C GLN A 61 11.82 4.51 -5.34
N LEU A 62 12.26 5.22 -4.30
CA LEU A 62 13.31 4.74 -3.40
C LEU A 62 12.88 3.48 -2.62
N GLY A 63 11.61 3.39 -2.22
CA GLY A 63 11.04 2.21 -1.58
C GLY A 63 11.07 0.98 -2.48
N GLN A 64 10.61 1.12 -3.72
CA GLN A 64 10.62 0.03 -4.71
C GLN A 64 12.05 -0.46 -5.00
N ALA A 65 13.00 0.45 -5.19
CA ALA A 65 14.40 0.11 -5.44
C ALA A 65 15.03 -0.70 -4.28
N ARG A 66 14.74 -0.36 -3.03
CA ARG A 66 15.24 -1.09 -1.85
C ARG A 66 14.66 -2.50 -1.74
N ILE A 67 13.36 -2.64 -2.00
CA ILE A 67 12.70 -3.95 -1.98
C ILE A 67 13.30 -4.85 -3.06
N PHE A 68 13.48 -4.31 -4.28
CA PHE A 68 14.11 -5.03 -5.38
C PHE A 68 15.54 -5.47 -5.03
N MET A 69 16.34 -4.60 -4.40
CA MET A 69 17.69 -4.95 -3.94
C MET A 69 17.67 -6.04 -2.85
N SER A 70 16.77 -5.98 -1.88
CA SER A 70 16.63 -7.03 -0.86
C SER A 70 16.28 -8.37 -1.51
N MET A 71 15.27 -8.38 -2.38
CA MET A 71 14.82 -9.60 -3.05
C MET A 71 15.86 -10.15 -4.05
N ALA A 72 16.66 -9.29 -4.69
CA ALA A 72 17.79 -9.70 -5.52
C ALA A 72 18.94 -10.30 -4.70
N ARG A 73 19.18 -9.78 -3.49
CA ARG A 73 20.14 -10.35 -2.52
C ARG A 73 19.67 -11.70 -1.97
N ASP A 74 18.37 -11.85 -1.76
CA ASP A 74 17.73 -13.12 -1.40
C ASP A 74 17.71 -14.11 -2.59
N GLY A 75 18.15 -13.66 -3.77
CA GLY A 75 18.26 -14.46 -4.98
C GLY A 75 16.92 -14.82 -5.63
N LEU A 76 15.82 -14.16 -5.24
CA LEU A 76 14.43 -14.58 -5.48
C LEU A 76 13.71 -13.92 -6.67
N LEU A 77 14.34 -13.00 -7.41
CA LEU A 77 13.67 -12.27 -8.50
C LEU A 77 14.20 -12.61 -9.90
N PRO A 78 13.33 -13.03 -10.84
CA PRO A 78 13.61 -12.93 -12.26
C PRO A 78 13.61 -11.45 -12.73
N PRO A 79 14.61 -11.03 -13.52
CA PRO A 79 14.82 -9.61 -13.90
C PRO A 79 13.79 -9.00 -14.87
N TRP A 80 12.78 -9.76 -15.33
CA TRP A 80 11.89 -9.36 -16.44
C TRP A 80 10.48 -8.89 -16.03
N ALA A 81 10.10 -8.98 -14.75
CA ALA A 81 8.70 -8.80 -14.31
C ALA A 81 8.27 -7.33 -14.08
N VAL A 82 8.93 -6.36 -14.72
CA VAL A 82 8.62 -4.93 -14.58
C VAL A 82 8.06 -4.35 -15.87
N ALA A 83 6.80 -4.65 -16.16
CA ALA A 83 6.03 -3.89 -17.15
C ALA A 83 4.53 -4.04 -16.89
N ALA A 84 3.96 -3.16 -16.07
CA ALA A 84 2.52 -2.96 -16.04
C ALA A 84 2.23 -1.49 -16.38
N VAL A 85 2.12 -1.21 -17.68
CA VAL A 85 1.57 0.06 -18.18
C VAL A 85 0.05 -0.05 -18.08
N ALA A 86 -0.51 0.33 -16.94
CA ALA A 86 -1.94 0.34 -16.70
C ALA A 86 -2.43 1.78 -16.49
N PRO A 87 -3.69 2.11 -16.86
CA PRO A 87 -4.23 3.46 -16.69
C PRO A 87 -4.33 3.83 -15.19
N ILE A 88 -4.12 5.11 -14.87
CA ILE A 88 -3.99 5.65 -13.49
C ILE A 88 -5.13 5.19 -12.56
N GLY A 89 -6.37 5.15 -13.04
CA GLY A 89 -7.50 4.67 -12.23
C GLY A 89 -7.40 3.19 -11.83
N VAL A 90 -6.94 2.33 -12.74
CA VAL A 90 -6.75 0.89 -12.47
C VAL A 90 -5.53 0.67 -11.57
N VAL A 91 -4.48 1.49 -11.72
CA VAL A 91 -3.30 1.45 -10.84
C VAL A 91 -3.68 1.79 -9.40
N LEU A 92 -4.56 2.78 -9.18
CA LEU A 92 -5.04 3.16 -7.85
C LEU A 92 -5.82 2.01 -7.18
N GLU A 93 -6.74 1.37 -7.91
CA GLU A 93 -7.50 0.23 -7.40
C GLU A 93 -6.60 -0.97 -7.05
N LEU A 94 -5.65 -1.29 -7.93
CA LEU A 94 -4.68 -2.38 -7.72
C LEU A 94 -3.72 -2.08 -6.56
N THR A 95 -3.32 -0.82 -6.40
CA THR A 95 -2.46 -0.39 -5.28
C THR A 95 -3.22 -0.52 -3.95
N ASN A 96 -4.48 -0.10 -3.90
CA ASN A 96 -5.29 -0.19 -2.68
C ASN A 96 -5.50 -1.65 -2.24
N ILE A 97 -5.87 -2.55 -3.15
CA ILE A 97 -6.02 -3.98 -2.80
C ILE A 97 -4.67 -4.63 -2.42
N GLY A 98 -3.58 -4.25 -3.08
CA GLY A 98 -2.24 -4.73 -2.77
C GLY A 98 -1.75 -4.30 -1.38
N THR A 99 -1.98 -3.04 -0.99
CA THR A 99 -1.61 -2.56 0.36
C THR A 99 -2.48 -3.19 1.44
N LEU A 100 -3.79 -3.35 1.20
CA LEU A 100 -4.69 -4.06 2.12
C LEU A 100 -4.25 -5.52 2.32
N PHE A 101 -3.86 -6.21 1.25
CA PHE A 101 -3.32 -7.57 1.34
C PHE A 101 -2.00 -7.62 2.12
N ALA A 102 -1.08 -6.69 1.86
CA ALA A 102 0.17 -6.58 2.61
C ALA A 102 -0.09 -6.31 4.11
N PHE A 103 -1.07 -5.47 4.45
CA PHE A 103 -1.48 -5.23 5.84
C PHE A 103 -1.98 -6.51 6.52
N ILE A 104 -2.78 -7.33 5.83
CA ILE A 104 -3.23 -8.63 6.35
C ILE A 104 -2.04 -9.55 6.61
N LEU A 105 -1.09 -9.66 5.67
CA LEU A 105 0.11 -10.49 5.85
C LEU A 105 0.98 -10.01 7.01
N VAL A 106 1.16 -8.70 7.17
CA VAL A 106 1.89 -8.11 8.30
C VAL A 106 1.18 -8.41 9.62
N ALA A 107 -0.15 -8.26 9.67
CA ALA A 107 -0.94 -8.56 10.87
C ALA A 107 -0.84 -10.06 11.26
N LEU A 108 -0.91 -10.96 10.28
CA LEU A 108 -0.67 -12.39 10.49
C LEU A 108 0.78 -12.65 10.94
N GLY A 109 1.77 -12.01 10.31
CA GLY A 109 3.18 -12.08 10.69
C GLY A 109 3.42 -11.67 12.14
N ILE A 110 2.75 -10.63 12.64
CA ILE A 110 2.82 -10.23 14.05
C ILE A 110 2.27 -11.32 14.99
N ILE A 111 1.18 -11.98 14.60
CA ILE A 111 0.58 -13.09 15.36
C ILE A 111 1.54 -14.30 15.36
N THR A 112 2.06 -14.67 14.19
CA THR A 112 3.02 -15.78 14.03
C THR A 112 4.30 -15.52 14.82
N LEU A 113 4.92 -14.35 14.68
CA LEU A 113 6.16 -13.99 15.39
C LEU A 113 5.97 -13.87 16.92
N ARG A 114 4.73 -13.70 17.41
CA ARG A 114 4.44 -13.81 18.85
C ARG A 114 4.34 -15.26 19.33
N ARG A 115 4.00 -16.21 18.46
CA ARG A 115 3.99 -17.64 18.78
C ARG A 115 5.34 -18.32 18.55
N THR A 116 6.10 -17.91 17.52
CA THR A 116 7.37 -18.55 17.16
C THR A 116 8.55 -18.05 17.99
N ASP A 117 8.70 -16.72 18.22
CA ASP A 117 9.82 -16.16 18.98
C ASP A 117 9.37 -15.20 20.11
N PRO A 118 8.91 -15.74 21.25
CA PRO A 118 8.45 -14.93 22.38
C PRO A 118 9.57 -14.11 23.07
N HIS A 119 10.81 -14.62 23.09
CA HIS A 119 11.93 -14.06 23.89
C HIS A 119 12.75 -12.95 23.22
N ARG A 120 12.43 -12.55 21.98
CA ARG A 120 13.14 -11.48 21.27
C ARG A 120 12.87 -10.12 21.93
N ALA A 121 13.91 -9.30 22.15
CA ALA A 121 13.75 -7.93 22.68
C ALA A 121 12.97 -7.06 21.68
N ARG A 122 11.81 -6.52 22.10
CA ARG A 122 10.90 -5.70 21.28
C ARG A 122 10.88 -4.26 21.83
N PRO A 123 11.55 -3.29 21.18
CA PRO A 123 11.59 -1.88 21.62
C PRO A 123 10.22 -1.21 21.65
N PHE A 124 9.30 -1.65 20.78
CA PHE A 124 7.90 -1.23 20.76
C PHE A 124 6.99 -2.46 20.74
N ARG A 125 6.02 -2.52 21.65
CA ARG A 125 5.01 -3.58 21.69
C ARG A 125 3.68 -2.98 21.29
N THR A 126 3.03 -3.58 20.29
CA THR A 126 1.65 -3.26 19.96
C THR A 126 0.79 -3.44 21.22
N PRO A 127 0.06 -2.39 21.67
CA PRO A 127 -0.91 -2.52 22.75
C PRO A 127 -1.95 -3.59 22.38
N TRP A 128 -2.52 -4.34 23.31
CA TRP A 128 -3.72 -5.16 23.03
C TRP A 128 -3.63 -6.21 21.92
N VAL A 129 -2.52 -6.96 21.81
CA VAL A 129 -2.47 -8.16 20.96
C VAL A 129 -3.05 -9.35 21.72
N PRO A 130 -3.97 -10.16 21.15
CA PRO A 130 -4.28 -10.35 19.72
C PRO A 130 -5.43 -9.52 19.13
N PHE A 131 -6.11 -8.69 19.93
CA PHE A 131 -7.34 -8.02 19.49
C PHE A 131 -7.09 -6.97 18.38
N LEU A 132 -6.04 -6.15 18.51
CA LEU A 132 -5.71 -5.12 17.51
C LEU A 132 -5.41 -5.71 16.11
N PRO A 133 -4.55 -6.74 15.96
CA PRO A 133 -4.33 -7.37 14.66
C PRO A 133 -5.58 -8.01 14.05
N ILE A 134 -6.41 -8.67 14.87
CA ILE A 134 -7.65 -9.31 14.39
C ILE A 134 -8.65 -8.26 13.89
N LEU A 135 -8.81 -7.15 14.62
CA LEU A 135 -9.65 -6.03 14.20
C LEU A 135 -9.16 -5.43 12.87
N SER A 136 -7.85 -5.25 12.71
CA SER A 136 -7.25 -4.75 11.47
C SER A 136 -7.49 -5.69 10.29
N ILE A 137 -7.35 -7.01 10.49
CA ILE A 137 -7.66 -8.01 9.47
C ILE A 137 -9.14 -7.95 9.09
N GLY A 138 -10.04 -7.88 10.08
CA GLY A 138 -11.49 -7.77 9.84
C GLY A 138 -11.85 -6.53 9.01
N PHE A 139 -11.28 -5.37 9.35
CA PHE A 139 -11.52 -4.13 8.61
C PHE A 139 -10.95 -4.17 7.19
N CYS A 140 -9.74 -4.72 7.01
CA CYS A 140 -9.13 -4.86 5.68
C CYS A 140 -9.92 -5.84 4.79
N LEU A 141 -10.39 -6.97 5.36
CA LEU A 141 -11.24 -7.93 4.64
C LEU A 141 -12.57 -7.32 4.24
N TYR A 142 -13.20 -6.54 5.12
CA TYR A 142 -14.43 -5.81 4.81
C TYR A 142 -14.26 -4.87 3.61
N LEU A 143 -13.15 -4.11 3.57
CA LEU A 143 -12.84 -3.24 2.43
C LEU A 143 -12.62 -4.05 1.15
N ILE A 144 -11.87 -5.16 1.20
CA ILE A 144 -11.65 -6.03 0.03
C ILE A 144 -12.96 -6.65 -0.49
N VAL A 145 -13.90 -7.00 0.40
CA VAL A 145 -15.20 -7.53 0.00
C VAL A 145 -16.04 -6.46 -0.69
N SER A 146 -15.94 -5.21 -0.25
CA SER A 146 -16.67 -4.06 -0.83
C SER A 146 -16.16 -3.63 -2.21
N LEU A 147 -15.03 -4.16 -2.70
CA LEU A 147 -14.48 -3.84 -4.02
C LEU A 147 -15.10 -4.67 -5.16
N PRO A 148 -15.20 -4.11 -6.39
CA PRO A 148 -15.73 -4.81 -7.55
C PRO A 148 -15.01 -6.14 -7.84
N LEU A 149 -15.78 -7.17 -8.22
CA LEU A 149 -15.27 -8.51 -8.53
C LEU A 149 -14.19 -8.49 -9.64
N LEU A 150 -14.31 -7.57 -10.59
CA LEU A 150 -13.34 -7.40 -11.68
C LEU A 150 -11.94 -7.04 -11.18
N THR A 151 -11.85 -6.18 -10.16
CA THR A 151 -10.58 -5.75 -9.54
C THR A 151 -9.97 -6.89 -8.72
N LYS A 152 -10.82 -7.65 -8.01
CA LYS A 152 -10.40 -8.82 -7.22
C LYS A 152 -9.82 -9.93 -8.11
N LEU A 153 -10.47 -10.21 -9.24
CA LEU A 153 -10.05 -11.26 -10.17
C LEU A 153 -8.70 -10.91 -10.85
N ARG A 154 -8.49 -9.63 -11.22
CA ARG A 154 -7.20 -9.12 -11.73
C ARG A 154 -6.06 -9.27 -10.72
N PHE A 155 -6.31 -8.93 -9.46
CA PHE A 155 -5.33 -9.09 -8.39
C PHE A 155 -4.96 -10.55 -8.15
N VAL A 156 -5.95 -11.44 -8.08
CA VAL A 156 -5.71 -12.89 -7.92
C VAL A 156 -4.95 -13.44 -9.12
N ALA A 157 -5.30 -13.05 -10.35
CA ALA A 157 -4.58 -13.46 -11.54
C ALA A 157 -3.10 -13.03 -11.50
N TRP A 158 -2.81 -11.80 -11.07
CA TRP A 158 -1.43 -11.30 -10.93
C TRP A 158 -0.67 -12.01 -9.81
N LEU A 159 -1.33 -12.31 -8.68
CA LEU A 159 -0.74 -13.05 -7.56
C LEU A 159 -0.43 -14.49 -7.97
N VAL A 160 -1.34 -15.16 -8.68
CA VAL A 160 -1.12 -16.50 -9.23
C VAL A 160 0.03 -16.50 -10.24
N LEU A 161 0.10 -15.49 -11.12
CA LEU A 161 1.22 -15.33 -12.05
C LEU A 161 2.56 -15.15 -11.30
N GLY A 162 2.60 -14.27 -10.31
CA GLY A 162 3.78 -14.05 -9.48
C GLY A 162 4.19 -15.30 -8.70
N ALA A 163 3.23 -16.04 -8.15
CA ALA A 163 3.45 -17.30 -7.46
C ALA A 163 3.93 -18.39 -8.42
N ALA A 164 3.38 -18.50 -9.63
CA ALA A 164 3.81 -19.46 -10.63
C ALA A 164 5.27 -19.20 -11.07
N ILE A 165 5.63 -17.93 -11.32
CA ILE A 165 7.00 -17.51 -11.59
C ILE A 165 7.90 -17.83 -10.40
N TYR A 166 7.45 -17.51 -9.18
CA TYR A 166 8.19 -17.80 -7.95
C TYR A 166 8.44 -19.31 -7.79
N PHE A 167 7.43 -20.17 -7.90
CA PHE A 167 7.59 -21.62 -7.73
C PHE A 167 8.47 -22.21 -8.83
N ALA A 168 8.31 -21.79 -10.09
CA ALA A 168 9.15 -22.25 -11.19
C ALA A 168 10.64 -21.90 -11.01
N TYR A 169 10.93 -20.75 -10.39
CA TYR A 169 12.28 -20.28 -10.13
C TYR A 169 12.85 -20.79 -8.79
N SER A 170 12.06 -20.76 -7.71
CA SER A 170 12.41 -21.20 -6.35
C SER A 170 12.78 -22.69 -6.31
N VAL A 171 12.06 -23.54 -7.06
CA VAL A 171 12.39 -24.97 -7.19
C VAL A 171 13.77 -25.19 -7.83
N ARG A 172 14.28 -24.23 -8.64
CA ARG A 172 15.57 -24.34 -9.33
C ARG A 172 16.76 -23.71 -8.60
N HIS A 173 16.55 -22.91 -7.55
CA HIS A 173 17.63 -22.18 -6.85
C HIS A 173 17.56 -22.22 -5.32
N SER A 174 16.85 -23.21 -4.75
CA SER A 174 16.69 -23.40 -3.30
C SER A 174 18.04 -23.59 -2.56
N ARG A 175 18.69 -22.50 -2.18
CA ARG A 175 19.86 -22.48 -1.28
C ARG A 175 19.50 -22.71 0.19
N VAL A 176 18.22 -22.93 0.51
CA VAL A 176 17.75 -23.32 1.85
C VAL A 176 18.32 -24.67 2.29
N ARG A 177 18.89 -25.47 1.37
CA ARG A 177 19.58 -26.73 1.69
C ARG A 177 21.06 -26.58 2.11
N ARG A 178 21.72 -25.43 1.88
CA ARG A 178 23.18 -25.29 2.11
C ARG A 178 23.60 -24.64 3.43
N GLU A 179 22.71 -23.92 4.13
CA GLU A 179 23.04 -23.35 5.45
C GLU A 179 22.84 -24.34 6.61
N GLY A 180 22.16 -25.47 6.38
CA GLY A 180 22.03 -26.54 7.38
C GLY A 180 23.24 -27.50 7.46
N GLU A 181 24.21 -27.40 6.55
CA GLU A 181 25.39 -28.29 6.49
C GLU A 181 26.67 -27.66 7.09
N VAL A 182 26.66 -26.38 7.47
CA VAL A 182 27.85 -25.69 8.03
C VAL A 182 27.82 -25.61 9.57
N VAL A 183 26.75 -26.13 10.18
CA VAL A 183 26.58 -26.21 11.65
C VAL A 183 26.21 -27.65 12.05
N SER A 184 27.03 -28.61 11.64
CA SER A 184 27.03 -29.98 12.17
C SER A 184 28.45 -30.47 12.37
#